data_AF-A0A132NLX8-F1
#
_entry.id   AF-A0A132NLX8-F1
#
_cell.length_a   1.000
_cell.length_b   1.000
_cell.length_c   1.000
_cell.angle_alpha   90.00
_cell.angle_beta   90.00
_cell.angle_gamma   90.00
#
_symmetry.space_group_name_H-M   'P 1'
#
loop_
_entity.id
_entity.type
_entity.pdbx_description
1 polymer ?
#
loop_
_entity_poly.entity_id
_entity_poly.type
_entity_poly.pdbx_seq_one_letter_code
_entity_poly.pdbx_strand_id
1 'polypeptide(L)'
;MRLILDDGSRHTGWDTGSKLKQKKEISSVLRSSDKCVMQNERPGAAPGTECILCSDAAGANGYKGVAGCGTCSHTGSSAGTATCSACQTGAFLTGGQCTVCGVDCLVCASATECGTCTAGKYLKADKTCVDAAGCSLGTYADPATGQCKACSGTTDCATCAYNATIGKPQCTSCTGKMVKTAVDGTTTCVDTSRCTGTHFLSNGDGKCIPCSDVSDGTAGNTGVPGCKTCAKSGSNNPTCSACLEGYIKQGDGSVTCNPCGPNCATCTQAGDDKCDTCKPGYFLKTSGTPGQCFACDDTKNQGVEGCAQCNGGATPTCTKCKPNYRQEGSDSVTCTKFCEDPTACRGTAGSCGAIVVDGSGSMKYHCSQCRQQ
;
A
#
# COMPACT_ATOMS: atom_id res chain seq x y z
N MET A 1 51.98 24.62 3.02
CA MET A 1 53.33 24.03 3.07
C MET A 1 53.80 23.85 1.62
N ARG A 2 54.73 24.71 1.16
CA ARG A 2 55.52 24.49 -0.06
C ARG A 2 56.60 23.45 0.25
N LEU A 3 56.97 22.64 -0.75
CA LEU A 3 58.28 21.97 -0.99
C LEU A 3 58.08 21.19 -2.31
N ILE A 4 58.44 21.70 -3.50
CA ILE A 4 59.77 21.86 -4.12
C ILE A 4 60.53 20.53 -4.23
N LEU A 5 60.77 20.06 -5.46
CA LEU A 5 62.11 19.94 -6.06
C LEU A 5 62.05 19.78 -7.58
N ASP A 6 62.84 20.63 -8.23
CA ASP A 6 63.33 20.65 -9.61
C ASP A 6 64.02 19.33 -10.01
N ASP A 7 63.96 18.95 -11.29
CA ASP A 7 65.10 19.14 -12.20
C ASP A 7 64.68 18.95 -13.67
N GLY A 8 65.27 19.75 -14.54
CA GLY A 8 64.93 19.85 -15.94
C GLY A 8 65.64 18.84 -16.83
N SER A 9 65.17 18.74 -18.06
CA SER A 9 66.00 18.93 -19.27
C SER A 9 65.17 18.78 -20.53
N ARG A 10 65.32 19.77 -21.40
CA ARG A 10 64.77 19.79 -22.75
C ARG A 10 65.43 18.71 -23.59
N HIS A 11 64.66 17.94 -24.34
CA HIS A 11 65.02 17.70 -25.74
C HIS A 11 63.77 17.54 -26.61
N THR A 12 63.69 18.48 -27.54
CA THR A 12 62.97 18.52 -28.81
C THR A 12 62.71 17.16 -29.47
N GLY A 13 61.50 16.97 -29.98
CA GLY A 13 61.29 16.19 -31.20
C GLY A 13 60.21 15.11 -31.13
N TRP A 14 59.06 15.41 -31.74
CA TRP A 14 58.20 14.48 -32.49
C TRP A 14 57.59 13.30 -31.72
N ASP A 15 56.35 13.47 -31.27
CA ASP A 15 55.36 12.38 -31.41
C ASP A 15 53.92 12.91 -31.42
N THR A 16 53.49 13.44 -32.57
CA THR A 16 52.11 13.87 -32.84
C THR A 16 51.17 12.69 -33.15
N GLY A 17 51.66 11.44 -33.14
CA GLY A 17 50.89 10.23 -33.47
C GLY A 17 50.07 9.65 -32.31
N SER A 18 50.59 9.69 -31.08
CA SER A 18 49.94 8.99 -29.94
C SER A 18 48.78 9.77 -29.30
N LYS A 19 48.80 11.10 -29.34
CA LYS A 19 47.68 11.92 -28.82
C LYS A 19 46.42 11.88 -29.71
N LEU A 20 46.56 11.58 -31.01
CA LEU A 20 45.43 11.41 -31.92
C LEU A 20 44.74 10.05 -31.77
N LYS A 21 45.48 8.98 -31.49
CA LYS A 21 44.90 7.66 -31.17
C LYS A 21 44.19 7.65 -29.81
N GLN A 22 44.78 8.28 -28.78
CA GLN A 22 44.13 8.36 -27.46
C GLN A 22 42.89 9.27 -27.46
N LYS A 23 42.84 10.33 -28.29
CA LYS A 23 41.61 11.11 -28.50
C LYS A 23 40.52 10.35 -29.26
N LYS A 24 40.89 9.47 -30.19
CA LYS A 24 39.92 8.64 -30.94
C LYS A 24 39.30 7.54 -30.06
N GLU A 25 40.07 7.00 -29.11
CA GLU A 25 39.57 5.97 -28.19
C GLU A 25 38.76 6.56 -27.01
N ILE A 26 39.12 7.76 -26.51
CA ILE A 26 38.31 8.46 -25.49
C ILE A 26 36.97 8.97 -26.07
N SER A 27 36.90 9.20 -27.38
CA SER A 27 35.64 9.54 -28.07
C SER A 27 34.65 8.36 -28.14
N SER A 28 35.07 7.12 -27.83
CA SER A 28 34.15 5.98 -27.73
C SER A 28 33.58 5.80 -26.32
N VAL A 29 34.21 6.40 -25.30
CA VAL A 29 33.91 6.15 -23.87
C VAL A 29 33.04 7.25 -23.23
N LEU A 30 32.76 8.37 -23.92
CA LEU A 30 31.71 9.33 -23.54
C LEU A 30 30.37 9.08 -24.23
N ARG A 31 30.09 7.82 -24.63
CA ARG A 31 28.75 7.36 -25.02
C ARG A 31 27.88 7.03 -23.80
N SER A 32 27.93 7.85 -22.75
CA SER A 32 27.03 7.69 -21.60
C SER A 32 25.95 8.76 -21.65
N SER A 33 25.02 8.59 -22.57
CA SER A 33 23.61 8.94 -22.38
C SER A 33 22.83 8.38 -23.58
N ASP A 34 22.04 7.35 -23.34
CA ASP A 34 21.21 6.63 -24.33
C ASP A 34 20.08 7.49 -24.95
N LYS A 35 20.32 8.78 -25.23
CA LYS A 35 19.34 9.75 -25.74
C LYS A 35 19.85 10.64 -26.88
N CYS A 36 21.11 10.50 -27.33
CA CYS A 36 21.59 11.24 -28.49
C CYS A 36 21.13 10.53 -29.78
N VAL A 37 20.21 11.15 -30.53
CA VAL A 37 19.56 10.50 -31.70
C VAL A 37 20.00 11.10 -33.04
N MET A 38 20.53 12.32 -33.05
CA MET A 38 21.09 12.99 -34.24
C MET A 38 22.37 13.75 -33.90
N GLN A 39 23.38 13.66 -34.77
CA GLN A 39 24.58 14.48 -34.72
C GLN A 39 24.43 15.66 -35.70
N ASN A 40 24.59 16.90 -35.22
CA ASN A 40 24.38 18.12 -36.02
C ASN A 40 25.54 18.49 -36.97
N GLU A 41 26.46 17.55 -37.23
CA GLU A 41 27.65 17.60 -38.09
C GLU A 41 28.41 18.94 -38.13
N ARG A 42 28.55 19.62 -36.97
CA ARG A 42 29.23 20.92 -36.91
C ARG A 42 30.77 20.78 -36.95
N PRO A 43 31.48 21.31 -37.97
CA PRO A 43 32.93 21.26 -38.01
C PRO A 43 33.54 22.10 -36.88
N GLY A 44 34.37 21.48 -36.02
CA GLY A 44 35.06 22.18 -34.92
C GLY A 44 34.24 22.39 -33.65
N ALA A 45 33.09 21.72 -33.51
CA ALA A 45 32.30 21.76 -32.28
C ALA A 45 33.05 21.14 -31.08
N ALA A 46 32.85 21.73 -29.89
CA ALA A 46 33.35 21.14 -28.65
C ALA A 46 32.65 19.79 -28.40
N PRO A 47 33.36 18.74 -27.95
CA PRO A 47 32.77 17.43 -27.65
C PRO A 47 31.53 17.59 -26.74
N GLY A 48 30.38 17.05 -27.16
CA GLY A 48 29.11 17.15 -26.43
C GLY A 48 28.13 18.24 -26.91
N THR A 49 28.51 19.11 -27.86
CA THR A 49 27.61 20.15 -28.45
C THR A 49 26.95 19.73 -29.77
N GLU A 50 27.12 18.48 -30.16
CA GLU A 50 26.67 17.92 -31.44
C GLU A 50 25.33 17.18 -31.37
N CYS A 51 24.75 16.97 -30.17
CA CYS A 51 23.56 16.15 -29.99
C CYS A 51 22.26 16.96 -30.06
N ILE A 52 21.35 16.55 -30.94
CA ILE A 52 19.94 17.02 -30.97
C ILE A 52 19.04 15.95 -30.36
N LEU A 53 18.18 16.36 -29.42
CA LEU A 53 17.20 15.47 -28.77
C LEU A 53 15.98 15.26 -29.66
N CYS A 54 15.30 14.11 -29.53
CA CYS A 54 14.07 13.85 -30.27
C CYS A 54 12.98 14.90 -30.06
N SER A 55 12.91 15.50 -28.88
CA SER A 55 11.92 16.53 -28.55
C SER A 55 12.33 17.96 -28.96
N ASP A 56 13.55 18.16 -29.46
CA ASP A 56 14.08 19.49 -29.77
C ASP A 56 13.64 19.95 -31.17
N ALA A 57 12.45 20.55 -31.23
CA ALA A 57 11.89 21.08 -32.48
C ALA A 57 12.60 22.34 -33.01
N ALA A 58 13.35 23.05 -32.16
CA ALA A 58 14.15 24.19 -32.59
C ALA A 58 15.36 23.71 -33.39
N GLY A 59 16.03 22.67 -32.87
CA GLY A 59 17.14 21.99 -33.52
C GLY A 59 18.36 22.89 -33.78
N ALA A 60 19.29 22.41 -34.61
CA ALA A 60 20.45 23.20 -35.06
C ALA A 60 20.98 22.69 -36.41
N ASN A 61 21.60 23.58 -37.21
CA ASN A 61 22.24 23.25 -38.49
C ASN A 61 21.33 22.48 -39.48
N GLY A 62 20.02 22.75 -39.44
CA GLY A 62 19.03 22.07 -40.29
C GLY A 62 18.56 20.70 -39.77
N TYR A 63 19.14 20.19 -38.68
CA TYR A 63 18.66 19.00 -37.98
C TYR A 63 17.66 19.39 -36.90
N LYS A 64 16.47 18.77 -36.90
CA LYS A 64 15.39 19.04 -35.95
C LYS A 64 14.78 17.77 -35.39
N GLY A 65 14.42 17.80 -34.12
CA GLY A 65 13.49 16.84 -33.51
C GLY A 65 12.03 17.19 -33.79
N VAL A 66 11.13 16.44 -33.16
CA VAL A 66 9.68 16.64 -33.18
C VAL A 66 9.23 16.99 -31.76
N ALA A 67 8.53 18.11 -31.58
CA ALA A 67 8.08 18.54 -30.26
C ALA A 67 7.30 17.43 -29.54
N GLY A 68 7.62 17.17 -28.28
CA GLY A 68 6.99 16.11 -27.48
C GLY A 68 7.37 14.68 -27.86
N CYS A 69 8.34 14.48 -28.76
CA CYS A 69 8.79 13.14 -29.14
C CYS A 69 9.78 12.54 -28.13
N GLY A 70 9.50 11.33 -27.67
CA GLY A 70 10.34 10.59 -26.71
C GLY A 70 11.34 9.65 -27.38
N THR A 71 10.97 9.11 -28.54
CA THR A 71 11.82 8.22 -29.33
C THR A 71 11.63 8.55 -30.81
N CYS A 72 12.74 8.73 -31.51
CA CYS A 72 12.76 9.09 -32.92
C CYS A 72 13.90 8.36 -33.65
N SER A 73 13.89 8.43 -34.96
CA SER A 73 14.94 7.92 -35.82
C SER A 73 15.26 8.94 -36.90
N HIS A 74 16.51 8.99 -37.34
CA HIS A 74 16.95 9.81 -38.45
C HIS A 74 17.83 8.97 -39.37
N THR A 75 17.47 8.87 -40.64
CA THR A 75 18.20 8.07 -41.62
C THR A 75 18.92 8.98 -42.60
N GLY A 76 20.25 8.89 -42.64
CA GLY A 76 21.12 9.65 -43.55
C GLY A 76 21.88 10.80 -42.89
N SER A 77 22.87 11.34 -43.61
CA SER A 77 23.76 12.46 -43.19
C SER A 77 23.28 13.82 -43.72
N SER A 78 22.02 13.92 -44.14
CA SER A 78 21.45 15.17 -44.68
C SER A 78 20.62 15.87 -43.62
N ALA A 79 20.68 17.20 -43.59
CA ALA A 79 19.82 18.01 -42.74
C ALA A 79 18.34 17.64 -42.94
N GLY A 80 17.62 17.45 -41.84
CA GLY A 80 16.25 16.97 -41.88
C GLY A 80 15.60 16.93 -40.49
N THR A 81 14.29 16.66 -40.49
CA THR A 81 13.54 16.42 -39.24
C THR A 81 13.54 14.93 -38.95
N ALA A 82 13.83 14.53 -37.70
CA ALA A 82 13.73 13.13 -37.30
C ALA A 82 12.29 12.62 -37.40
N THR A 83 12.16 11.34 -37.74
CA THR A 83 10.88 10.62 -37.72
C THR A 83 10.59 10.16 -36.30
N CYS A 84 9.53 10.69 -35.69
CA CYS A 84 9.10 10.25 -34.37
C CYS A 84 8.45 8.86 -34.42
N SER A 85 8.88 7.95 -33.54
CA SER A 85 8.32 6.60 -33.42
C SER A 85 7.55 6.40 -32.11
N ALA A 86 7.82 7.20 -31.08
CA ALA A 86 7.04 7.22 -29.85
C ALA A 86 7.07 8.60 -29.20
N CYS A 87 5.93 9.06 -28.71
CA CYS A 87 5.79 10.32 -28.01
C CYS A 87 6.18 10.19 -26.53
N GLN A 88 6.47 11.32 -25.91
CA GLN A 88 6.59 11.41 -24.45
C GLN A 88 5.23 11.12 -23.80
N THR A 89 5.26 10.70 -22.54
CA THR A 89 4.05 10.49 -21.73
C THR A 89 3.15 11.72 -21.77
N GLY A 90 1.83 11.51 -21.88
CA GLY A 90 0.86 12.58 -22.07
C GLY A 90 0.63 12.98 -23.53
N ALA A 91 1.19 12.26 -24.51
CA ALA A 91 0.92 12.45 -25.93
C ALA A 91 0.87 11.12 -26.71
N PHE A 92 0.13 11.10 -27.81
CA PHE A 92 0.01 10.00 -28.75
C PHE A 92 0.54 10.39 -30.13
N LEU A 93 1.04 9.39 -30.88
CA LEU A 93 1.64 9.61 -32.21
C LEU A 93 0.55 9.60 -33.28
N THR A 94 0.47 10.65 -34.10
CA THR A 94 -0.40 10.73 -35.28
C THR A 94 0.34 11.38 -36.43
N GLY A 95 0.48 10.67 -37.55
CA GLY A 95 1.19 11.20 -38.74
C GLY A 95 2.65 11.58 -38.48
N GLY A 96 3.34 10.94 -37.53
CA GLY A 96 4.72 11.27 -37.16
C GLY A 96 4.85 12.47 -36.21
N GLN A 97 3.74 13.07 -35.78
CA GLN A 97 3.68 14.17 -34.82
C GLN A 97 3.06 13.71 -33.49
N CYS A 98 3.46 14.36 -32.41
CA CYS A 98 2.93 14.08 -31.07
C CYS A 98 1.80 15.04 -30.74
N THR A 99 0.61 14.49 -30.52
CA THR A 99 -0.58 15.23 -30.08
C THR A 99 -0.83 14.92 -28.62
N VAL A 100 -1.09 15.95 -27.82
CA VAL A 100 -1.35 15.79 -26.37
C VAL A 100 -2.60 14.94 -26.12
N CYS A 101 -2.56 14.14 -25.07
CA CYS A 101 -3.71 13.38 -24.60
C CYS A 101 -4.83 14.30 -24.10
N GLY A 102 -6.04 13.74 -23.97
CA GLY A 102 -7.16 14.43 -23.33
C GLY A 102 -6.87 14.79 -21.87
N VAL A 103 -7.75 15.62 -21.30
CA VAL A 103 -7.66 16.06 -19.89
C VAL A 103 -7.53 14.87 -18.94
N ASP A 104 -6.68 15.01 -17.92
CA ASP A 104 -6.46 14.02 -16.87
C ASP A 104 -5.97 12.64 -17.37
N CYS A 105 -5.50 12.54 -18.62
CA CYS A 105 -5.02 11.31 -19.22
C CYS A 105 -3.48 11.28 -19.33
N LEU A 106 -2.88 10.20 -18.84
CA LEU A 106 -1.44 9.99 -18.82
C LEU A 106 -0.94 9.21 -20.05
N VAL A 107 -1.65 8.15 -20.43
CA VAL A 107 -1.39 7.35 -21.63
C VAL A 107 -2.68 7.25 -22.43
N CYS A 108 -2.63 7.62 -23.70
CA CYS A 108 -3.80 7.61 -24.58
C CYS A 108 -3.49 6.99 -25.94
N ALA A 109 -4.52 6.43 -26.58
CA ALA A 109 -4.46 6.02 -27.98
C ALA A 109 -4.89 7.16 -28.93
N SER A 110 -5.74 8.07 -28.43
CA SER A 110 -6.19 9.27 -29.13
C SER A 110 -6.54 10.37 -28.11
N ALA A 111 -6.93 11.55 -28.60
CA ALA A 111 -7.37 12.65 -27.73
C ALA A 111 -8.59 12.29 -26.86
N THR A 112 -9.39 11.29 -27.24
CA THR A 112 -10.60 10.87 -26.53
C THR A 112 -10.52 9.46 -25.94
N GLU A 113 -9.51 8.67 -26.30
CA GLU A 113 -9.33 7.30 -25.80
C GLU A 113 -8.16 7.23 -24.82
N CYS A 114 -8.46 7.38 -23.54
CA CYS A 114 -7.47 7.21 -22.48
C CYS A 114 -7.25 5.74 -22.11
N GLY A 115 -5.99 5.36 -21.94
CA GLY A 115 -5.55 4.07 -21.44
C GLY A 115 -5.23 4.09 -19.94
N THR A 116 -4.61 5.16 -19.44
CA THR A 116 -4.34 5.36 -18.01
C THR A 116 -4.49 6.83 -17.63
N CYS A 117 -5.08 7.09 -16.47
CA CYS A 117 -5.29 8.44 -15.96
C CYS A 117 -4.09 8.96 -15.19
N THR A 118 -4.03 10.27 -15.00
CA THR A 118 -3.08 10.92 -14.09
C THR A 118 -3.33 10.50 -12.64
N ALA A 119 -2.34 10.70 -11.77
CA ALA A 119 -2.44 10.30 -10.38
C ALA A 119 -3.67 10.94 -9.68
N GLY A 120 -4.43 10.12 -8.96
CA GLY A 120 -5.66 10.54 -8.26
C GLY A 120 -6.93 10.51 -9.13
N LYS A 121 -6.82 10.21 -10.42
CA LYS A 121 -7.94 10.08 -11.37
C LYS A 121 -8.22 8.61 -11.68
N TYR A 122 -9.43 8.33 -12.14
CA TYR A 122 -9.94 6.98 -12.34
C TYR A 122 -10.49 6.82 -13.76
N LEU A 123 -10.07 5.75 -14.43
CA LEU A 123 -10.49 5.44 -15.79
C LEU A 123 -11.88 4.80 -15.79
N LYS A 124 -12.81 5.38 -16.55
CA LYS A 124 -14.12 4.78 -16.85
C LYS A 124 -14.04 3.78 -18.01
N ALA A 125 -15.08 2.97 -18.14
CA ALA A 125 -15.23 2.03 -19.27
C ALA A 125 -15.26 2.74 -20.64
N ASP A 126 -15.77 3.98 -20.70
CA ASP A 126 -15.80 4.83 -21.89
C ASP A 126 -14.45 5.49 -22.26
N LYS A 127 -13.36 5.09 -21.59
CA LYS A 127 -12.00 5.59 -21.81
C LYS A 127 -11.78 7.07 -21.43
N THR A 128 -12.62 7.63 -20.57
CA THR A 128 -12.41 8.97 -20.00
C THR A 128 -12.00 8.90 -18.52
N CYS A 129 -11.27 9.93 -18.07
CA CYS A 129 -10.76 10.03 -16.70
C CYS A 129 -11.64 10.95 -15.85
N VAL A 130 -11.89 10.55 -14.61
CA VAL A 130 -12.72 11.29 -13.65
C VAL A 130 -12.10 11.28 -12.26
N ASP A 131 -12.52 12.22 -11.41
CA ASP A 131 -12.30 12.12 -9.97
C ASP A 131 -13.13 10.98 -9.36
N ALA A 132 -12.84 10.59 -8.12
CA ALA A 132 -13.50 9.46 -7.46
C ALA A 132 -15.04 9.57 -7.45
N ALA A 133 -15.58 10.77 -7.29
CA ALA A 133 -17.02 11.04 -7.30
C ALA A 133 -17.66 10.95 -8.71
N GLY A 134 -16.85 10.95 -9.77
CA GLY A 134 -17.31 10.89 -11.15
C GLY A 134 -17.45 9.46 -11.70
N CYS A 135 -17.13 8.43 -10.91
CA CYS A 135 -17.47 7.05 -11.28
C CYS A 135 -18.99 6.86 -11.33
N SER A 136 -19.47 6.18 -12.36
CA SER A 136 -20.90 5.97 -12.60
C SER A 136 -21.57 5.19 -11.45
N LEU A 137 -22.88 5.36 -11.30
CA LEU A 137 -23.69 4.52 -10.39
C LEU A 137 -23.44 3.03 -10.66
N GLY A 138 -23.33 2.24 -9.59
CA GLY A 138 -22.96 0.83 -9.68
C GLY A 138 -21.47 0.57 -9.89
N THR A 139 -20.63 1.61 -9.86
CA THR A 139 -19.16 1.50 -9.86
C THR A 139 -18.55 2.29 -8.70
N TYR A 140 -17.30 1.97 -8.37
CA TYR A 140 -16.50 2.67 -7.37
C TYR A 140 -15.10 2.96 -7.90
N ALA A 141 -14.48 4.00 -7.38
CA ALA A 141 -13.09 4.35 -7.66
C ALA A 141 -12.15 3.37 -6.93
N ASP A 142 -11.39 2.56 -7.66
CA ASP A 142 -10.43 1.60 -7.10
C ASP A 142 -9.00 2.17 -7.12
N PRO A 143 -8.43 2.60 -5.98
CA PRO A 143 -7.09 3.17 -5.92
C PRO A 143 -5.99 2.18 -6.32
N ALA A 144 -6.22 0.87 -6.19
CA ALA A 144 -5.23 -0.14 -6.53
C ALA A 144 -5.01 -0.26 -8.04
N THR A 145 -6.03 0.05 -8.84
CA THR A 145 -5.96 -0.05 -10.31
C THR A 145 -6.08 1.28 -11.03
N GLY A 146 -6.52 2.35 -10.35
CA GLY A 146 -6.78 3.64 -10.98
C GLY A 146 -7.98 3.59 -11.94
N GLN A 147 -8.97 2.74 -11.66
CA GLN A 147 -10.13 2.50 -12.52
C GLN A 147 -11.44 2.60 -11.74
N CYS A 148 -12.52 2.98 -12.43
CA CYS A 148 -13.88 2.80 -11.93
C CYS A 148 -14.28 1.32 -12.14
N LYS A 149 -14.44 0.57 -11.05
CA LYS A 149 -14.81 -0.85 -11.08
C LYS A 149 -16.24 -1.07 -10.66
N ALA A 150 -16.88 -2.07 -11.26
CA ALA A 150 -18.25 -2.45 -10.90
C ALA A 150 -18.36 -2.96 -9.45
N CYS A 151 -19.51 -2.71 -8.82
CA CYS A 151 -19.86 -3.21 -7.49
C CYS A 151 -20.12 -4.73 -7.43
N SER A 152 -20.00 -5.43 -8.56
CA SER A 152 -20.36 -6.84 -8.75
C SER A 152 -19.56 -7.86 -7.91
N GLY A 153 -18.62 -7.40 -7.06
CA GLY A 153 -18.02 -8.23 -6.01
C GLY A 153 -18.96 -8.56 -4.85
N THR A 154 -20.14 -7.95 -4.78
CA THR A 154 -21.17 -8.25 -3.78
C THR A 154 -22.50 -8.49 -4.50
N THR A 155 -23.03 -9.71 -4.41
CA THR A 155 -24.34 -10.08 -4.98
C THR A 155 -25.42 -9.12 -4.49
N ASP A 156 -26.29 -8.67 -5.40
CA ASP A 156 -27.40 -7.73 -5.16
C ASP A 156 -26.98 -6.31 -4.71
N CYS A 157 -25.70 -5.97 -4.77
CA CYS A 157 -25.24 -4.62 -4.45
C CYS A 157 -25.55 -3.63 -5.58
N ALA A 158 -26.32 -2.58 -5.26
CA ALA A 158 -26.71 -1.54 -6.21
C ALA A 158 -25.67 -0.43 -6.31
N THR A 159 -25.14 0.03 -5.17
CA THR A 159 -24.08 1.04 -5.11
C THR A 159 -23.03 0.63 -4.10
N CYS A 160 -21.78 1.02 -4.33
CA CYS A 160 -20.67 0.69 -3.46
C CYS A 160 -19.65 1.84 -3.44
N ALA A 161 -18.80 1.83 -2.41
CA ALA A 161 -17.72 2.77 -2.23
C ALA A 161 -16.46 2.03 -1.76
N TYR A 162 -15.28 2.51 -2.16
CA TYR A 162 -14.04 1.97 -1.62
C TYR A 162 -13.87 2.37 -0.16
N ASN A 163 -13.55 1.41 0.69
CA ASN A 163 -13.20 1.67 2.09
C ASN A 163 -11.69 1.44 2.28
N ALA A 164 -10.98 2.53 2.53
CA ALA A 164 -9.53 2.52 2.72
C ALA A 164 -9.09 1.81 4.02
N THR A 165 -9.95 1.77 5.05
CA THR A 165 -9.67 1.08 6.31
C THR A 165 -9.56 -0.43 6.13
N ILE A 166 -10.43 -1.02 5.29
CA ILE A 166 -10.43 -2.46 5.00
C ILE A 166 -9.71 -2.82 3.69
N GLY A 167 -9.35 -1.82 2.88
CA GLY A 167 -8.70 -2.01 1.58
C GLY A 167 -9.58 -2.69 0.51
N LYS A 168 -10.91 -2.58 0.64
CA LYS A 168 -11.90 -3.28 -0.19
C LYS A 168 -13.14 -2.42 -0.42
N PRO A 169 -13.93 -2.67 -1.50
CA PRO A 169 -15.21 -2.01 -1.67
C PRO A 169 -16.22 -2.48 -0.61
N GLN A 170 -17.05 -1.54 -0.17
CA GLN A 170 -18.24 -1.76 0.65
C GLN A 170 -19.49 -1.41 -0.15
N CYS A 171 -20.49 -2.26 -0.06
CA CYS A 171 -21.82 -1.99 -0.55
C CYS A 171 -22.51 -0.92 0.31
N THR A 172 -23.00 0.14 -0.32
CA THR A 172 -23.70 1.25 0.34
C THR A 172 -25.22 1.19 0.16
N SER A 173 -25.70 0.46 -0.85
CA SER A 173 -27.11 0.13 -1.02
C SER A 173 -27.29 -1.18 -1.78
N CYS A 174 -28.39 -1.88 -1.52
CA CYS A 174 -28.72 -3.16 -2.15
C CYS A 174 -30.01 -3.04 -2.98
N THR A 175 -30.13 -3.86 -4.01
CA THR A 175 -31.34 -3.93 -4.84
C THR A 175 -32.40 -4.78 -4.14
N GLY A 176 -33.41 -4.15 -3.54
CA GLY A 176 -34.52 -4.85 -2.86
C GLY A 176 -34.12 -5.63 -1.59
N LYS A 177 -32.91 -5.38 -1.07
CA LYS A 177 -32.32 -6.03 0.11
C LYS A 177 -31.71 -5.00 1.05
N MET A 178 -31.18 -5.48 2.16
CA MET A 178 -30.59 -4.66 3.21
C MET A 178 -29.07 -4.79 3.22
N VAL A 179 -28.37 -3.69 3.46
CA VAL A 179 -26.93 -3.73 3.70
C VAL A 179 -26.69 -4.27 5.10
N LYS A 180 -26.01 -5.41 5.19
CA LYS A 180 -25.53 -6.01 6.43
C LYS A 180 -24.03 -5.82 6.55
N THR A 181 -23.62 -5.00 7.50
CA THR A 181 -22.22 -4.68 7.78
C THR A 181 -21.72 -5.57 8.89
N ALA A 182 -20.70 -6.38 8.66
CA ALA A 182 -20.04 -7.15 9.70
C ALA A 182 -19.15 -6.25 10.59
N VAL A 183 -18.73 -6.79 11.74
CA VAL A 183 -17.85 -6.10 12.70
C VAL A 183 -16.48 -5.71 12.13
N ASP A 184 -16.02 -6.41 11.09
CA ASP A 184 -14.78 -6.11 10.37
C ASP A 184 -14.96 -5.03 9.27
N GLY A 185 -16.16 -4.47 9.15
CA GLY A 185 -16.54 -3.50 8.13
C GLY A 185 -16.92 -4.12 6.78
N THR A 186 -16.84 -5.43 6.57
CA THR A 186 -17.31 -6.01 5.29
C THR A 186 -18.83 -5.93 5.18
N THR A 187 -19.36 -5.82 3.96
CA THR A 187 -20.79 -5.64 3.72
C THR A 187 -21.35 -6.73 2.82
N THR A 188 -22.58 -7.17 3.11
CA THR A 188 -23.36 -8.10 2.28
C THR A 188 -24.78 -7.60 2.10
N CYS A 189 -25.47 -8.06 1.06
CA CYS A 189 -26.89 -7.78 0.84
C CYS A 189 -27.73 -8.96 1.29
N VAL A 190 -28.66 -8.73 2.22
CA VAL A 190 -29.48 -9.80 2.81
C VAL A 190 -30.94 -9.37 2.93
N ASP A 191 -31.84 -10.34 3.04
CA ASP A 191 -33.26 -10.08 3.34
C ASP A 191 -33.44 -9.60 4.79
N THR A 192 -34.53 -8.89 5.06
CA THR A 192 -34.91 -8.36 6.39
C THR A 192 -34.86 -9.42 7.50
N SER A 193 -35.27 -10.65 7.21
CA SER A 193 -35.26 -11.78 8.16
C SER A 193 -33.86 -12.16 8.66
N ARG A 194 -32.81 -11.74 7.96
CA ARG A 194 -31.40 -12.01 8.30
C ARG A 194 -30.75 -10.91 9.14
N CYS A 195 -31.48 -9.84 9.47
CA CYS A 195 -31.07 -8.81 10.43
C CYS A 195 -31.45 -9.20 11.87
N THR A 196 -31.17 -10.43 12.29
CA THR A 196 -31.49 -10.95 13.63
C THR A 196 -30.28 -11.65 14.25
N GLY A 197 -30.29 -11.85 15.56
CA GLY A 197 -29.20 -12.51 16.28
C GLY A 197 -28.04 -11.55 16.50
N THR A 198 -27.06 -11.51 15.58
CA THR A 198 -25.86 -10.65 15.70
C THR A 198 -26.05 -9.23 15.18
N HIS A 199 -27.17 -9.00 14.51
CA HIS A 199 -27.56 -7.72 13.95
C HIS A 199 -29.03 -7.47 14.25
N PHE A 200 -29.48 -6.23 14.08
CA PHE A 200 -30.88 -5.84 14.15
C PHE A 200 -31.25 -4.96 12.96
N LEU A 201 -32.54 -4.96 12.64
CA LEU A 201 -33.13 -4.16 11.57
C LEU A 201 -33.22 -2.68 11.97
N SER A 202 -32.76 -1.74 11.14
CA SER A 202 -32.95 -0.29 11.38
C SER A 202 -34.42 0.13 11.23
N ASN A 203 -34.85 1.21 11.90
CA ASN A 203 -36.21 1.78 11.83
C ASN A 203 -36.60 2.37 10.46
N GLY A 204 -35.73 2.29 9.45
CA GLY A 204 -35.99 2.74 8.09
C GLY A 204 -35.77 1.65 7.04
N ASP A 205 -35.85 0.37 7.45
CA ASP A 205 -35.80 -0.83 6.60
C ASP A 205 -34.64 -0.91 5.58
N GLY A 206 -33.55 -0.16 5.80
CA GLY A 206 -32.44 -0.07 4.85
C GLY A 206 -31.10 -0.69 5.28
N LYS A 207 -30.91 -0.98 6.58
CA LYS A 207 -29.64 -1.51 7.12
C LYS A 207 -29.85 -2.58 8.19
N CYS A 208 -29.06 -3.67 8.14
CA CYS A 208 -28.84 -4.53 9.29
C CYS A 208 -27.64 -3.98 10.09
N ILE A 209 -27.91 -3.47 11.29
CA ILE A 209 -26.91 -2.84 12.15
C ILE A 209 -26.34 -3.89 13.11
N PRO A 210 -25.02 -4.00 13.30
CA PRO A 210 -24.44 -4.87 14.32
C PRO A 210 -24.98 -4.54 15.72
N CYS A 211 -25.25 -5.55 16.53
CA CYS A 211 -25.77 -5.34 17.89
C CYS A 211 -24.87 -4.46 18.77
N SER A 212 -23.56 -4.42 18.50
CA SER A 212 -22.58 -3.60 19.22
C SER A 212 -22.40 -2.19 18.68
N ASP A 213 -23.00 -1.86 17.53
CA ASP A 213 -22.78 -0.57 16.87
C ASP A 213 -23.64 0.51 17.52
N VAL A 214 -22.97 1.49 18.12
CA VAL A 214 -23.58 2.63 18.80
C VAL A 214 -23.37 3.94 18.04
N SER A 215 -22.88 3.86 16.80
CA SER A 215 -22.53 5.03 15.99
C SER A 215 -23.76 5.79 15.51
N ASP A 216 -24.90 5.11 15.34
CA ASP A 216 -26.20 5.74 15.06
C ASP A 216 -26.95 6.01 16.36
N GLY A 217 -26.93 7.26 16.82
CA GLY A 217 -27.63 7.71 18.04
C GLY A 217 -29.15 7.86 17.89
N THR A 218 -29.72 7.51 16.74
CA THR A 218 -31.17 7.60 16.49
C THR A 218 -31.91 6.49 17.24
N ALA A 219 -33.02 6.84 17.89
CA ALA A 219 -33.86 5.86 18.58
C ALA A 219 -34.30 4.72 17.65
N GLY A 220 -34.06 3.50 18.10
CA GLY A 220 -34.26 2.24 17.39
C GLY A 220 -33.14 1.84 16.43
N ASN A 221 -32.12 2.67 16.21
CA ASN A 221 -30.96 2.36 15.39
C ASN A 221 -29.66 2.24 16.21
N THR A 222 -29.70 2.55 17.49
CA THR A 222 -28.53 2.45 18.38
C THR A 222 -28.43 1.07 18.99
N GLY A 223 -27.33 0.36 18.75
CA GLY A 223 -27.01 -0.89 19.42
C GLY A 223 -26.65 -0.72 20.90
N VAL A 224 -26.11 -1.78 21.50
CA VAL A 224 -25.65 -1.81 22.89
C VAL A 224 -24.13 -2.04 22.88
N PRO A 225 -23.31 -1.17 23.48
CA PRO A 225 -21.85 -1.35 23.50
C PRO A 225 -21.46 -2.76 23.97
N GLY A 226 -20.54 -3.40 23.27
CA GLY A 226 -20.08 -4.74 23.65
C GLY A 226 -21.08 -5.87 23.42
N CYS A 227 -22.22 -5.63 22.78
CA CYS A 227 -23.24 -6.65 22.58
C CYS A 227 -22.97 -7.54 21.35
N LYS A 228 -22.94 -8.86 21.55
CA LYS A 228 -22.75 -9.86 20.48
C LYS A 228 -24.07 -10.23 19.81
N THR A 229 -25.10 -10.48 20.61
CA THR A 229 -26.43 -10.83 20.11
C THR A 229 -27.50 -10.01 20.78
N CYS A 230 -28.50 -9.61 20.01
CA CYS A 230 -29.57 -8.75 20.46
C CYS A 230 -30.89 -9.06 19.75
N ALA A 231 -31.98 -8.66 20.38
CA ALA A 231 -33.33 -8.75 19.84
C ALA A 231 -33.96 -7.36 19.85
N LYS A 232 -34.60 -7.00 18.74
CA LYS A 232 -35.33 -5.73 18.62
C LYS A 232 -36.83 -6.01 18.53
N SER A 233 -37.62 -5.20 19.23
CA SER A 233 -39.07 -5.25 19.21
C SER A 233 -39.64 -3.87 18.90
N GLY A 234 -40.45 -3.78 17.84
CA GLY A 234 -41.00 -2.53 17.34
C GLY A 234 -39.90 -1.51 16.99
N SER A 235 -40.13 -0.26 17.35
CA SER A 235 -39.24 0.86 17.02
C SER A 235 -38.19 1.17 18.09
N ASN A 236 -38.07 0.35 19.13
CA ASN A 236 -37.14 0.58 20.23
C ASN A 236 -35.71 0.14 19.87
N ASN A 237 -34.72 0.61 20.63
CA ASN A 237 -33.37 0.06 20.57
C ASN A 237 -33.40 -1.45 20.89
N PRO A 238 -32.51 -2.25 20.27
CA PRO A 238 -32.41 -3.66 20.57
C PRO A 238 -32.01 -3.91 22.03
N THR A 239 -32.54 -4.98 22.61
CA THR A 239 -32.11 -5.49 23.92
C THR A 239 -31.02 -6.53 23.70
N CYS A 240 -29.89 -6.37 24.40
CA CYS A 240 -28.80 -7.33 24.33
C CYS A 240 -29.18 -8.66 25.01
N SER A 241 -28.68 -9.78 24.49
CA SER A 241 -28.86 -11.10 25.09
C SER A 241 -27.55 -11.82 25.40
N ALA A 242 -26.46 -11.49 24.69
CA ALA A 242 -25.12 -12.00 24.97
C ALA A 242 -24.06 -10.95 24.62
N CYS A 243 -22.98 -10.91 25.39
CA CYS A 243 -21.87 -9.99 25.20
C CYS A 243 -20.79 -10.55 24.27
N LEU A 244 -20.02 -9.65 23.66
CA LEU A 244 -18.82 -9.97 22.89
C LEU A 244 -17.73 -10.52 23.83
N GLU A 245 -16.74 -11.19 23.24
CA GLU A 245 -15.54 -11.58 23.99
C GLU A 245 -14.83 -10.35 24.55
N GLY A 246 -14.30 -10.48 25.77
CA GLY A 246 -13.76 -9.37 26.54
C GLY A 246 -14.83 -8.47 27.18
N TYR A 247 -16.09 -8.91 27.24
CA TYR A 247 -17.15 -8.22 27.98
C TYR A 247 -17.87 -9.19 28.94
N ILE A 248 -18.23 -8.68 30.12
CA ILE A 248 -19.03 -9.41 31.10
C ILE A 248 -20.49 -8.94 31.05
N LYS A 249 -21.40 -9.92 31.07
CA LYS A 249 -22.84 -9.72 31.17
C LYS A 249 -23.19 -9.20 32.57
N GLN A 250 -23.94 -8.10 32.64
CA GLN A 250 -24.58 -7.62 33.85
C GLN A 250 -26.10 -7.53 33.67
N GLY A 251 -26.84 -7.99 34.67
CA GLY A 251 -28.31 -8.04 34.67
C GLY A 251 -28.88 -9.22 33.86
N ASP A 252 -30.07 -9.66 34.27
CA ASP A 252 -30.78 -10.80 33.64
C ASP A 252 -31.87 -10.37 32.65
N GLY A 253 -32.28 -9.09 32.69
CA GLY A 253 -33.27 -8.50 31.77
C GLY A 253 -32.64 -7.57 30.73
N SER A 254 -32.33 -6.33 31.13
CA SER A 254 -31.57 -5.39 30.29
C SER A 254 -30.09 -5.70 30.39
N VAL A 255 -29.62 -6.67 29.60
CA VAL A 255 -28.21 -7.04 29.58
C VAL A 255 -27.36 -5.84 29.19
N THR A 256 -26.49 -5.42 30.10
CA THR A 256 -25.38 -4.52 29.81
C THR A 256 -24.08 -5.32 29.70
N CYS A 257 -23.21 -4.90 28.80
CA CYS A 257 -21.94 -5.55 28.56
C CYS A 257 -20.83 -4.60 28.98
N ASN A 258 -20.22 -4.89 30.13
CA ASN A 258 -19.11 -4.09 30.64
C ASN A 258 -17.79 -4.70 30.16
N PRO A 259 -16.82 -3.90 29.72
CA PRO A 259 -15.54 -4.44 29.28
C PRO A 259 -14.81 -5.12 30.45
N CYS A 260 -14.24 -6.28 30.15
CA CYS A 260 -13.20 -6.86 30.97
C CYS A 260 -11.95 -5.98 30.94
N GLY A 261 -11.04 -6.21 31.88
CA GLY A 261 -9.72 -5.59 31.87
C GLY A 261 -8.94 -5.78 30.58
N PRO A 262 -7.93 -4.92 30.31
CA PRO A 262 -7.00 -5.10 29.22
C PRO A 262 -6.49 -6.54 29.14
N ASN A 263 -6.46 -7.06 27.91
CA ASN A 263 -5.95 -8.39 27.58
C ASN A 263 -6.75 -9.59 28.14
N CYS A 264 -7.81 -9.37 28.94
CA CYS A 264 -8.72 -10.45 29.33
C CYS A 264 -9.60 -10.86 28.12
N ALA A 265 -9.76 -12.17 27.89
CA ALA A 265 -10.77 -12.71 26.98
C ALA A 265 -12.10 -12.97 27.71
N THR A 266 -12.03 -13.47 28.94
CA THR A 266 -13.17 -13.56 29.88
C THR A 266 -12.75 -12.99 31.23
N CYS A 267 -13.72 -12.52 32.00
CA CYS A 267 -13.50 -12.00 33.35
C CYS A 267 -14.70 -12.33 34.25
N THR A 268 -14.45 -12.43 35.55
CA THR A 268 -15.50 -12.67 36.56
C THR A 268 -16.16 -11.37 37.03
N GLN A 269 -15.47 -10.24 36.86
CA GLN A 269 -15.94 -8.89 37.16
C GLN A 269 -15.29 -7.90 36.17
N ALA A 270 -15.89 -6.73 36.01
CA ALA A 270 -15.27 -5.66 35.22
C ALA A 270 -13.98 -5.15 35.91
N GLY A 271 -12.97 -4.78 35.12
CA GLY A 271 -11.68 -4.28 35.60
C GLY A 271 -10.47 -5.20 35.31
N ASP A 272 -9.29 -4.67 35.64
CA ASP A 272 -7.98 -5.11 35.13
C ASP A 272 -7.37 -6.32 35.86
N ASP A 273 -7.95 -6.70 37.00
CA ASP A 273 -7.40 -7.71 37.91
C ASP A 273 -8.27 -8.97 38.00
N LYS A 274 -9.31 -9.12 37.17
CA LYS A 274 -10.32 -10.18 37.33
C LYS A 274 -10.43 -11.09 36.09
N CYS A 275 -9.36 -11.23 35.31
CA CYS A 275 -9.38 -12.09 34.14
C CYS A 275 -9.54 -13.56 34.56
N ASP A 276 -10.36 -14.28 33.81
CA ASP A 276 -10.55 -15.72 33.92
C ASP A 276 -9.82 -16.45 32.78
N THR A 277 -9.83 -15.87 31.58
CA THR A 277 -8.99 -16.28 30.45
C THR A 277 -8.39 -15.07 29.76
N CYS A 278 -7.30 -15.27 29.01
CA CYS A 278 -6.57 -14.23 28.31
C CYS A 278 -6.78 -14.27 26.80
N LYS A 279 -6.69 -13.09 26.15
CA LYS A 279 -6.71 -12.98 24.69
C LYS A 279 -5.53 -13.73 24.08
N PRO A 280 -5.62 -14.18 22.81
CA PRO A 280 -4.49 -14.77 22.11
C PRO A 280 -3.23 -13.90 22.18
N GLY A 281 -2.09 -14.51 22.50
CA GLY A 281 -0.83 -13.79 22.72
C GLY A 281 -0.61 -13.29 24.15
N TYR A 282 -1.49 -13.65 25.07
CA TYR A 282 -1.37 -13.35 26.50
C TYR A 282 -1.58 -14.61 27.34
N PHE A 283 -0.93 -14.67 28.50
CA PHE A 283 -1.10 -15.75 29.48
C PHE A 283 -1.58 -15.20 30.82
N LEU A 284 -2.32 -16.05 31.54
CA LEU A 284 -2.87 -15.74 32.85
C LEU A 284 -1.82 -16.03 33.93
N LYS A 285 -1.45 -15.01 34.70
CA LYS A 285 -0.61 -15.21 35.88
C LYS A 285 -1.49 -15.66 37.05
N THR A 286 -1.23 -16.86 37.58
CA THR A 286 -2.07 -17.50 38.61
C THR A 286 -1.63 -17.25 40.05
N SER A 287 -0.55 -16.50 40.29
CA SER A 287 -0.03 -16.24 41.64
C SER A 287 -0.64 -15.00 42.29
N GLY A 288 -1.58 -15.24 43.22
CA GLY A 288 -2.23 -14.24 44.07
C GLY A 288 -3.50 -13.68 43.43
N THR A 289 -4.65 -13.84 44.08
CA THR A 289 -5.98 -13.38 43.63
C THR A 289 -5.96 -11.96 43.05
N PRO A 290 -6.69 -11.66 41.96
CA PRO A 290 -7.18 -12.49 40.84
C PRO A 290 -6.37 -12.26 39.54
N GLY A 291 -6.57 -13.13 38.56
CA GLY A 291 -5.64 -13.32 37.44
C GLY A 291 -5.53 -12.12 36.50
N GLN A 292 -4.30 -11.69 36.23
CA GLN A 292 -3.96 -10.68 35.23
C GLN A 292 -3.34 -11.33 33.99
N CYS A 293 -3.62 -10.75 32.83
CA CYS A 293 -3.13 -11.23 31.54
C CYS A 293 -1.91 -10.45 31.06
N PHE A 294 -0.78 -11.13 30.91
CA PHE A 294 0.48 -10.55 30.45
C PHE A 294 0.82 -11.06 29.06
N ALA A 295 1.51 -10.24 28.25
CA ALA A 295 1.90 -10.64 26.91
C ALA A 295 2.86 -11.84 26.96
N CYS A 296 2.73 -12.77 26.01
CA CYS A 296 3.56 -13.98 25.98
C CYS A 296 5.07 -13.71 25.95
N ASP A 297 5.52 -12.55 25.47
CA ASP A 297 6.92 -12.14 25.47
C ASP A 297 7.33 -11.16 26.57
N ASP A 298 6.46 -10.93 27.55
CA ASP A 298 6.77 -10.07 28.69
C ASP A 298 7.68 -10.80 29.69
N THR A 299 8.98 -10.72 29.45
CA THR A 299 10.01 -11.35 30.30
C THR A 299 10.01 -10.84 31.73
N LYS A 300 9.47 -9.64 32.02
CA LYS A 300 9.32 -9.13 33.39
C LYS A 300 8.25 -9.88 34.18
N ASN A 301 7.30 -10.51 33.48
CA ASN A 301 6.20 -11.25 34.05
C ASN A 301 6.30 -12.77 33.82
N GLN A 302 7.49 -13.26 33.47
CA GLN A 302 7.81 -14.68 33.17
C GLN A 302 7.38 -15.14 31.77
N GLY A 303 7.08 -14.22 30.85
CA GLY A 303 6.91 -14.51 29.43
C GLY A 303 8.20 -15.01 28.75
N VAL A 304 8.03 -15.61 27.59
CA VAL A 304 9.10 -16.14 26.73
C VAL A 304 9.47 -15.11 25.67
N GLU A 305 10.70 -14.59 25.72
CA GLU A 305 11.18 -13.60 24.74
C GLU A 305 10.92 -14.06 23.29
N GLY A 306 10.39 -13.16 22.47
CA GLY A 306 10.10 -13.46 21.07
C GLY A 306 8.87 -14.30 20.81
N CYS A 307 8.09 -14.62 21.84
CA CYS A 307 6.87 -15.41 21.71
C CYS A 307 5.66 -14.56 21.29
N ALA A 308 4.95 -14.98 20.25
CA ALA A 308 3.70 -14.36 19.80
C ALA A 308 2.45 -15.01 20.39
N GLN A 309 2.50 -16.33 20.60
CA GLN A 309 1.41 -17.10 21.20
C GLN A 309 2.01 -18.14 22.15
N CYS A 310 1.39 -18.32 23.30
CA CYS A 310 1.84 -19.22 24.34
C CYS A 310 0.64 -19.92 24.99
N ASN A 311 0.90 -21.05 25.62
CA ASN A 311 -0.06 -21.70 26.51
C ASN A 311 -0.04 -21.03 27.88
N GLY A 312 -1.17 -21.14 28.59
CA GLY A 312 -1.33 -20.57 29.94
C GLY A 312 -0.55 -21.34 31.01
N GLY A 313 -0.43 -20.72 32.19
CA GLY A 313 0.27 -21.27 33.35
C GLY A 313 1.10 -20.21 34.08
N ALA A 314 1.63 -20.57 35.26
CA ALA A 314 2.56 -19.70 36.00
C ALA A 314 3.84 -19.39 35.19
N THR A 315 4.23 -20.35 34.35
CA THR A 315 5.33 -20.25 33.38
C THR A 315 4.77 -20.63 32.00
N PRO A 316 4.42 -19.67 31.15
CA PRO A 316 3.85 -19.96 29.83
C PRO A 316 4.86 -20.66 28.93
N THR A 317 4.40 -21.63 28.13
CA THR A 317 5.21 -22.25 27.08
C THR A 317 4.87 -21.66 25.73
N CYS A 318 5.87 -21.33 24.91
CA CYS A 318 5.61 -20.70 23.63
C CYS A 318 5.07 -21.72 22.61
N THR A 319 4.09 -21.34 21.82
CA THR A 319 3.51 -22.15 20.73
C THR A 319 3.74 -21.54 19.35
N LYS A 320 3.98 -20.23 19.28
CA LYS A 320 4.29 -19.52 18.03
C LYS A 320 5.22 -18.34 18.29
N CYS A 321 6.27 -18.22 17.49
CA CYS A 321 7.19 -17.09 17.57
C CYS A 321 6.67 -15.83 16.86
N LYS A 322 7.14 -14.66 17.29
CA LYS A 322 6.91 -13.38 16.62
C LYS A 322 7.57 -13.36 15.23
N PRO A 323 7.08 -12.50 14.32
CA PRO A 323 7.84 -12.17 13.12
C PRO A 323 9.28 -11.79 13.50
N ASN A 324 10.26 -12.29 12.75
CA ASN A 324 11.72 -12.15 12.97
C ASN A 324 12.35 -13.06 14.05
N TYR A 325 11.63 -14.07 14.53
CA TYR A 325 12.19 -15.14 15.36
C TYR A 325 12.12 -16.47 14.61
N ARG A 326 13.20 -17.24 14.68
CA ARG A 326 13.25 -18.63 14.20
C ARG A 326 12.56 -19.51 15.23
N GLN A 327 11.62 -20.32 14.76
CA GLN A 327 10.90 -21.29 15.57
C GLN A 327 11.63 -22.64 15.53
N GLU A 328 11.99 -23.18 16.68
CA GLU A 328 12.66 -24.48 16.82
C GLU A 328 11.87 -25.38 17.79
N GLY A 329 11.72 -26.67 17.45
CA GLY A 329 10.91 -27.62 18.21
C GLY A 329 9.43 -27.66 17.82
N SER A 330 8.72 -28.67 18.33
CA SER A 330 7.30 -28.94 18.03
C SER A 330 6.38 -28.92 19.26
N ASP A 331 6.88 -29.27 20.45
CA ASP A 331 6.12 -29.30 21.71
C ASP A 331 6.77 -28.40 22.76
N SER A 332 6.19 -27.19 22.88
CA SER A 332 6.86 -25.92 23.20
C SER A 332 7.92 -25.54 22.18
N VAL A 333 7.81 -24.33 21.64
CA VAL A 333 8.75 -23.79 20.66
C VAL A 333 9.77 -22.89 21.34
N THR A 334 11.02 -22.98 20.90
CA THR A 334 12.05 -22.01 21.26
C THR A 334 12.11 -20.95 20.18
N CYS A 335 12.04 -19.68 20.60
CA CYS A 335 12.11 -18.54 19.71
C CYS A 335 13.49 -17.93 19.76
N THR A 336 14.32 -18.28 18.78
CA THR A 336 15.66 -17.69 18.65
C THR A 336 15.56 -16.48 17.76
N LYS A 337 15.98 -15.32 18.27
CA LYS A 337 16.00 -14.09 17.47
C LYS A 337 16.90 -14.30 16.26
N PHE A 338 16.35 -14.08 15.07
CA PHE A 338 17.12 -14.18 13.85
C PHE A 338 17.11 -12.81 13.19
N CYS A 339 18.11 -11.99 13.53
CA CYS A 339 18.46 -10.88 12.65
C CYS A 339 19.09 -11.54 11.41
N GLU A 340 18.40 -11.46 10.27
CA GLU A 340 18.95 -11.60 8.90
C GLU A 340 19.48 -12.99 8.51
N ASP A 341 18.78 -13.68 7.60
CA ASP A 341 19.40 -14.79 6.87
C ASP A 341 20.41 -14.19 5.90
N PRO A 342 21.71 -14.49 6.02
CA PRO A 342 22.69 -14.04 5.03
C PRO A 342 22.36 -14.59 3.64
N THR A 343 21.63 -15.71 3.53
CA THR A 343 21.24 -16.30 2.23
C THR A 343 19.97 -15.71 1.62
N ALA A 344 19.02 -15.22 2.43
CA ALA A 344 17.78 -14.62 1.92
C ALA A 344 17.93 -13.13 1.54
N CYS A 345 18.89 -12.42 2.14
CA CYS A 345 19.11 -10.98 1.94
C CYS A 345 20.44 -10.62 1.25
N ARG A 346 20.94 -11.48 0.36
CA ARG A 346 22.19 -11.24 -0.41
C ARG A 346 23.37 -10.76 0.45
N GLY A 347 23.56 -11.37 1.63
CA GLY A 347 24.80 -11.25 2.39
C GLY A 347 25.02 -10.00 3.24
N THR A 348 23.99 -9.24 3.62
CA THR A 348 24.17 -8.14 4.61
C THR A 348 23.60 -8.55 5.96
N ALA A 349 24.41 -9.25 6.76
CA ALA A 349 24.09 -9.61 8.13
C ALA A 349 24.81 -8.66 9.10
N GLY A 350 24.10 -8.16 10.12
CA GLY A 350 24.66 -7.48 11.27
C GLY A 350 24.07 -6.13 11.66
N SER A 351 22.85 -5.74 11.23
CA SER A 351 22.35 -4.39 11.55
C SER A 351 20.91 -4.35 12.05
N CYS A 352 20.70 -4.89 13.26
CA CYS A 352 19.52 -4.59 14.05
C CYS A 352 19.60 -3.10 14.52
N GLY A 353 19.40 -2.15 13.58
CA GLY A 353 19.52 -0.70 13.76
C GLY A 353 19.76 0.16 12.50
N ALA A 354 19.96 -0.41 11.30
CA ALA A 354 20.27 0.40 10.11
C ALA A 354 19.06 1.15 9.55
N ILE A 355 19.26 2.46 9.33
CA ILE A 355 18.36 3.35 8.59
C ILE A 355 18.67 3.20 7.10
N VAL A 356 17.66 2.84 6.29
CA VAL A 356 17.75 2.89 4.84
C VAL A 356 17.10 4.17 4.38
N VAL A 357 17.86 4.99 3.66
CA VAL A 357 17.32 6.17 2.99
C VAL A 357 16.97 5.76 1.56
N ASP A 358 15.68 5.79 1.21
CA ASP A 358 15.30 5.53 -0.18
C ASP A 358 15.66 6.72 -1.09
N GLY A 359 15.54 6.55 -2.41
CA GLY A 359 15.90 7.58 -3.40
C GLY A 359 15.11 8.90 -3.29
N SER A 360 14.13 8.99 -2.39
CA SER A 360 13.41 10.22 -2.05
C SER A 360 13.94 10.93 -0.79
N GLY A 361 14.96 10.38 -0.12
CA GLY A 361 15.46 10.91 1.15
C GLY A 361 14.68 10.42 2.38
N SER A 362 13.74 9.48 2.23
CA SER A 362 12.92 8.99 3.34
C SER A 362 13.65 7.90 4.13
N MET A 363 13.77 8.10 5.45
CA MET A 363 14.36 7.12 6.36
C MET A 363 13.37 5.99 6.67
N LYS A 364 13.71 4.76 6.29
CA LYS A 364 12.94 3.54 6.60
C LYS A 364 13.82 2.54 7.33
N TYR A 365 13.24 1.91 8.35
CA TYR A 365 13.84 0.74 8.99
C TYR A 365 13.58 -0.50 8.10
N HIS A 366 14.63 -1.30 7.89
CA HIS A 366 14.73 -2.37 6.88
C HIS A 366 13.62 -3.45 6.92
N CYS A 367 12.82 -3.53 7.99
CA CYS A 367 11.83 -4.59 8.20
C CYS A 367 10.57 -4.50 7.31
N SER A 368 10.42 -3.44 6.51
CA SER A 368 9.19 -3.18 5.72
C SER A 368 9.14 -3.85 4.32
N GLN A 369 10.25 -4.43 3.84
CA GLN A 369 10.34 -4.99 2.48
C GLN A 369 10.07 -6.51 2.41
N CYS A 370 10.18 -7.26 3.50
CA CYS A 370 9.99 -8.72 3.49
C CYS A 370 8.52 -9.19 3.40
N ARG A 371 7.57 -8.27 3.18
CA ARG A 371 6.13 -8.60 3.08
C ARG A 371 5.55 -8.41 1.66
N GLN A 372 6.39 -8.14 0.66
CA GLN A 372 5.95 -7.89 -0.73
C GLN A 372 6.53 -8.85 -1.76
N GLN A 373 6.95 -10.06 -1.36
CA GLN A 373 7.26 -11.14 -2.28
C GLN A 373 6.47 -12.39 -1.93
#